data_AF-A0A7M7RG56-F1
#
_entry.id   AF-A0A7M7RG56-F1
#
_cell.length_a   1.000
_cell.length_b   1.000
_cell.length_c   1.000
_cell.angle_alpha   90.00
_cell.angle_beta   90.00
_cell.angle_gamma   90.00
#
_symmetry.space_group_name_H-M   'P 1'
#
loop_
_entity.id
_entity.type
_entity.pdbx_description
1 polymer ?
#
loop_
_entity_poly.entity_id
_entity_poly.type
_entity_poly.pdbx_seq_one_letter_code
_entity_poly.pdbx_strand_id
1 'polypeptide(L)'
;MEWRGILALFFFLFSCLQTVRSDAESITEQFDVRPGGESHKAEKALGPFKCTFLYKAQGGTNEKWEMTLAKDEFGAHSCTVTRPDGPSYIFFLQFKMKVAGAKLQEVEAIGGQEHPLEPEEYVVSKRHNEVHSKKDIFKSTLKRLTVYAEQHKNEL
;
A
#
# COMPACT_ATOMS: atom_id res chain seq x y z
N MET A 1 -57.05 -0.05 38.19
CA MET A 1 -56.31 1.07 37.57
C MET A 1 -54.96 1.13 38.27
N GLU A 2 -54.03 0.18 38.08
CA GLU A 2 -53.51 -0.37 36.81
C GLU A 2 -53.07 0.75 35.87
N TRP A 3 -52.03 1.51 36.25
CA TRP A 3 -51.27 2.34 35.30
C TRP A 3 -49.86 2.72 35.80
N ARG A 4 -49.02 1.74 36.17
CA ARG A 4 -47.60 2.01 36.47
C ARG A 4 -46.60 1.06 35.79
N GLY A 5 -47.07 0.09 35.00
CA GLY A 5 -46.22 -0.99 34.47
C GLY A 5 -45.83 -0.91 32.98
N ILE A 6 -46.38 0.01 32.18
CA ILE A 6 -46.26 -0.08 30.71
C ILE A 6 -45.10 0.74 30.12
N LEU A 7 -44.57 1.74 30.84
CA LEU A 7 -43.50 2.59 30.30
C LEU A 7 -42.08 2.00 30.44
N ALA A 8 -41.87 0.99 31.28
CA ALA A 8 -40.54 0.42 31.52
C ALA A 8 -40.11 -0.63 30.49
N LEU A 9 -41.03 -1.17 29.69
CA LEU A 9 -40.74 -2.25 28.73
C LEU A 9 -40.29 -1.76 27.35
N PHE A 10 -40.43 -0.46 27.04
CA PHE A 10 -39.98 0.08 25.74
C PHE A 10 -38.56 0.63 25.74
N PHE A 11 -37.94 0.87 26.90
CA PHE A 11 -36.59 1.46 26.98
C PHE A 11 -35.46 0.42 26.97
N PHE A 12 -35.77 -0.88 27.07
CA PHE A 12 -34.78 -1.95 27.19
C PHE A 12 -34.46 -2.69 25.87
N LEU A 13 -35.03 -2.24 24.74
CA LEU A 13 -34.76 -2.82 23.42
C LEU A 13 -33.93 -1.91 22.49
N PHE A 14 -33.48 -0.75 22.98
CA PHE A 14 -32.73 0.22 22.18
C PHE A 14 -31.25 0.35 22.61
N SER A 15 -30.66 -0.70 23.18
CA SER A 15 -29.26 -0.71 23.57
C SER A 15 -28.49 -1.75 22.76
N CYS A 16 -27.42 -1.29 22.11
CA CYS A 16 -26.47 -2.02 21.27
C CYS A 16 -26.89 -2.33 19.82
N LEU A 17 -27.17 -1.29 19.02
CA LEU A 17 -26.48 -1.21 17.72
C LEU A 17 -25.14 -0.49 17.95
N GLN A 18 -24.15 -1.23 18.46
CA GLN A 18 -22.76 -0.80 18.36
C GLN A 18 -22.36 -1.02 16.89
N THR A 19 -22.54 0.00 16.06
CA THR A 19 -21.84 0.06 14.78
C THR A 19 -20.35 0.07 15.11
N VAL A 20 -19.67 -1.08 14.95
CA VAL A 20 -18.21 -1.16 14.99
C VAL A 20 -17.73 -0.34 13.79
N ARG A 21 -17.43 0.94 14.03
CA ARG A 21 -16.84 1.82 13.04
C ARG A 21 -15.35 1.51 13.00
N SER A 22 -14.93 0.68 12.06
CA SER A 22 -13.52 0.55 11.70
C SER A 22 -13.17 1.78 10.89
N ASP A 23 -12.58 2.80 11.52
CA ASP A 23 -12.18 4.02 10.81
C ASP A 23 -11.05 3.69 9.81
N ALA A 24 -11.18 4.21 8.59
CA ALA A 24 -10.12 4.18 7.60
C ALA A 24 -8.92 5.01 8.09
N GLU A 25 -7.71 4.47 7.97
CA GLU A 25 -6.48 5.09 8.46
C GLU A 25 -5.46 5.20 7.32
N SER A 26 -4.74 6.31 7.23
CA SER A 26 -3.66 6.46 6.23
C SER A 26 -2.52 7.32 6.74
N ILE A 27 -1.31 7.02 6.26
CA ILE A 27 -0.09 7.78 6.52
C ILE A 27 0.70 7.95 5.22
N THR A 28 1.27 9.14 5.02
CA THR A 28 2.09 9.46 3.86
C THR A 28 3.45 9.97 4.31
N GLU A 29 4.52 9.50 3.68
CA GLU A 29 5.89 9.97 3.90
C GLU A 29 6.55 10.34 2.57
N GLN A 30 7.20 11.50 2.54
CA GLN A 30 7.98 11.97 1.39
C GLN A 30 9.43 11.50 1.51
N PHE A 31 10.04 11.12 0.38
CA PHE A 31 11.45 10.78 0.29
C PHE A 31 12.02 11.13 -1.08
N ASP A 32 13.35 11.28 -1.15
CA ASP A 32 14.04 11.48 -2.43
C ASP A 32 14.45 10.13 -3.04
N VAL A 33 14.01 9.89 -4.27
CA VAL A 33 14.60 8.90 -5.17
C VAL A 33 15.92 9.46 -5.66
N ARG A 34 17.02 8.82 -5.25
CA ARG A 34 18.39 9.23 -5.56
C ARG A 34 18.97 8.36 -6.69
N PRO A 35 19.40 8.97 -7.81
CA PRO A 35 20.14 8.25 -8.84
C PRO A 35 21.60 8.01 -8.43
N GLY A 36 22.34 7.25 -9.24
CA GLY A 36 23.79 7.00 -9.06
C GLY A 36 24.17 5.53 -9.10
N GLY A 37 23.20 4.63 -9.25
CA GLY A 37 23.43 3.20 -9.34
C GLY A 37 23.69 2.52 -7.99
N GLU A 38 23.53 3.24 -6.88
CA GLU A 38 23.54 2.66 -5.55
C GLU A 38 22.16 2.08 -5.20
N SER A 39 22.14 1.15 -4.25
CA SER A 39 20.88 0.60 -3.73
C SER A 39 20.38 1.44 -2.57
N HIS A 40 19.12 1.87 -2.65
CA HIS A 40 18.47 2.66 -1.61
C HIS A 40 17.21 1.96 -1.08
N LYS A 41 16.75 2.39 0.09
CA LYS A 41 15.59 1.85 0.79
C LYS A 41 14.74 2.99 1.34
N ALA A 42 13.44 2.94 1.06
CA ALA A 42 12.39 3.70 1.75
C ALA A 42 11.47 2.70 2.47
N GLU A 43 11.00 3.04 3.67
CA GLU A 43 10.26 2.10 4.50
C GLU A 43 9.30 2.83 5.43
N LYS A 44 8.06 2.31 5.54
CA LYS A 44 7.04 2.86 6.44
C LYS A 44 6.15 1.75 6.99
N ALA A 45 5.52 2.01 8.14
CA ALA A 45 4.63 1.07 8.80
C ALA A 45 3.39 1.78 9.35
N LEU A 46 2.24 1.14 9.20
CA LEU A 46 0.92 1.51 9.73
C LEU A 46 0.45 0.35 10.63
N GLY A 47 0.68 0.48 11.94
CA GLY A 47 0.51 -0.63 12.87
C GLY A 47 1.40 -1.83 12.49
N PRO A 48 0.84 -3.06 12.36
CA PRO A 48 1.61 -4.24 11.95
C PRO A 48 1.93 -4.27 10.45
N PHE A 49 1.19 -3.52 9.62
CA PHE A 49 1.38 -3.50 8.18
C PHE A 49 2.59 -2.63 7.82
N LYS A 50 3.62 -3.25 7.26
CA LYS A 50 4.90 -2.60 6.94
C LYS A 50 5.26 -2.80 5.49
N CYS A 51 5.76 -1.73 4.88
CA CYS A 51 6.11 -1.69 3.48
C CYS A 51 7.57 -1.23 3.31
N THR A 52 8.36 -1.99 2.55
CA THR A 52 9.76 -1.67 2.28
C THR A 52 9.98 -1.59 0.77
N PHE A 53 10.32 -0.41 0.27
CA PHE A 53 10.66 -0.17 -1.13
C PHE A 53 12.18 -0.07 -1.29
N LEU A 54 12.76 -0.99 -2.06
CA LEU A 54 14.15 -0.99 -2.44
C LEU A 54 14.27 -0.65 -3.92
N TYR A 55 15.22 0.21 -4.26
CA TYR A 55 15.43 0.60 -5.64
C TYR A 55 16.91 0.86 -5.93
N LYS A 56 17.24 0.81 -7.22
CA LYS A 56 18.51 1.30 -7.76
C LYS A 56 18.20 2.04 -9.05
N ALA A 57 18.76 3.23 -9.21
CA ALA A 57 18.36 4.18 -10.23
C ALA A 57 19.55 4.93 -10.85
N GLN A 58 19.36 5.43 -12.07
CA GLN A 58 20.24 6.35 -12.78
C GLN A 58 19.45 7.59 -13.18
N GLY A 59 20.14 8.71 -13.37
CA GLY A 59 19.52 10.01 -13.65
C GLY A 59 20.44 11.17 -13.29
N GLY A 60 20.02 12.40 -13.64
CA GLY A 60 20.80 13.61 -13.40
C GLY A 60 20.51 14.31 -12.08
N THR A 61 19.31 14.13 -11.52
CA THR A 61 18.85 14.82 -10.30
C THR A 61 18.02 13.90 -9.42
N ASN A 62 17.92 14.24 -8.13
CA ASN A 62 16.98 13.58 -7.23
C ASN A 62 15.54 13.91 -7.61
N GLU A 63 14.64 13.01 -7.25
CA GLU A 63 13.21 13.19 -7.42
C GLU A 63 12.47 12.99 -6.10
N LYS A 64 11.59 13.94 -5.72
CA LYS A 64 10.64 13.74 -4.62
C LYS A 64 9.57 12.72 -4.96
N TRP A 65 9.37 11.77 -4.08
CA TRP A 65 8.40 10.69 -4.16
C TRP A 65 7.69 10.53 -2.81
N GLU A 66 6.56 9.82 -2.82
CA GLU A 66 5.73 9.57 -1.66
C GLU A 66 5.52 8.06 -1.46
N MET A 67 5.51 7.64 -0.21
CA MET A 67 5.03 6.33 0.22
C MET A 67 3.79 6.52 1.10
N THR A 68 2.65 6.03 0.63
CA THR A 68 1.37 6.08 1.34
C THR A 68 0.97 4.69 1.78
N LEU A 69 0.75 4.48 3.07
CA LEU A 69 0.13 3.27 3.60
C LEU A 69 -1.29 3.61 4.01
N ALA A 70 -2.26 2.80 3.63
CA ALA A 70 -3.64 2.95 4.03
C ALA A 70 -4.24 1.62 4.51
N LYS A 71 -5.25 1.74 5.36
CA LYS A 71 -6.13 0.66 5.80
C LYS A 71 -7.56 1.14 5.59
N ASP A 72 -8.36 0.37 4.85
CA ASP A 72 -9.77 0.69 4.67
C ASP A 72 -10.64 0.21 5.84
N GLU A 73 -11.94 0.52 5.78
CA GLU A 73 -12.90 0.15 6.82
C GLU A 73 -13.07 -1.37 6.96
N PHE A 74 -12.76 -2.15 5.92
CA PHE A 74 -12.85 -3.61 5.89
C PHE A 74 -11.55 -4.31 6.33
N GLY A 75 -10.50 -3.54 6.61
CA GLY A 75 -9.19 -4.04 7.03
C GLY A 75 -8.27 -4.45 5.88
N ALA A 76 -8.61 -4.13 4.63
CA ALA A 76 -7.69 -4.25 3.52
C ALA A 76 -6.62 -3.15 3.62
N HIS A 77 -5.38 -3.53 3.36
CA HIS A 77 -4.23 -2.65 3.40
C HIS A 77 -3.75 -2.33 1.99
N SER A 78 -3.31 -1.09 1.77
CA SER A 78 -2.60 -0.71 0.56
C SER A 78 -1.32 0.03 0.90
N CYS A 79 -0.32 -0.13 0.04
CA CYS A 79 0.92 0.63 0.10
C CYS A 79 1.30 1.09 -1.30
N THR A 80 1.35 2.41 -1.48
CA THR A 80 1.61 3.06 -2.75
C THR A 80 2.91 3.84 -2.68
N VAL A 81 3.85 3.53 -3.57
CA VAL A 81 5.03 4.35 -3.84
C VAL A 81 4.79 5.09 -5.14
N THR A 82 4.76 6.42 -5.11
CA THR A 82 4.42 7.21 -6.29
C THR A 82 5.27 8.47 -6.38
N ARG A 83 5.57 8.88 -7.61
CA ARG A 83 5.94 10.26 -7.89
C ARG A 83 4.65 11.08 -7.86
N PRO A 84 4.47 12.10 -7.02
CA PRO A 84 3.25 12.92 -7.05
C PRO A 84 3.17 13.79 -8.31
N ASP A 85 4.23 14.55 -8.59
CA ASP A 85 4.20 15.58 -9.64
C ASP A 85 4.80 15.11 -10.97
N GLY A 86 4.00 15.17 -12.04
CA GLY A 86 4.45 14.96 -13.43
C GLY A 86 5.06 13.57 -13.71
N PRO A 87 5.59 13.31 -14.92
CA PRO A 87 6.31 12.06 -15.18
C PRO A 87 7.57 11.97 -14.33
N SER A 88 8.00 10.74 -14.02
CA SER A 88 9.36 10.51 -13.51
C SER A 88 10.35 10.45 -14.67
N TYR A 89 11.48 11.13 -14.50
CA TYR A 89 12.63 11.09 -15.41
C TYR A 89 13.77 10.22 -14.86
N ILE A 90 13.55 9.55 -13.72
CA ILE A 90 14.48 8.57 -13.17
C ILE A 90 14.45 7.30 -14.00
N PHE A 91 15.64 6.82 -14.37
CA PHE A 91 15.82 5.52 -15.00
C PHE A 91 16.03 4.45 -13.91
N PHE A 92 14.99 3.67 -13.60
CA PHE A 92 15.08 2.63 -12.59
C PHE A 92 15.79 1.39 -13.13
N LEU A 93 16.96 1.06 -12.59
CA LEU A 93 17.66 -0.19 -12.93
C LEU A 93 16.96 -1.41 -12.33
N GLN A 94 16.39 -1.26 -11.14
CA GLN A 94 15.56 -2.26 -10.48
C GLN A 94 14.70 -1.63 -9.39
N PHE A 95 13.56 -2.24 -9.13
CA PHE A 95 12.75 -1.98 -7.95
C PHE A 95 12.33 -3.28 -7.26
N LYS A 96 12.08 -3.21 -5.97
CA LYS A 96 11.47 -4.27 -5.17
C LYS A 96 10.62 -3.64 -4.08
N MET A 97 9.40 -4.13 -3.89
CA MET A 97 8.57 -3.79 -2.74
C MET A 97 8.23 -5.03 -1.95
N LYS A 98 8.44 -4.98 -0.64
CA LYS A 98 8.11 -6.04 0.31
C LYS A 98 7.01 -5.59 1.26
N VAL A 99 6.13 -6.52 1.61
CA VAL A 99 5.06 -6.35 2.58
C VAL A 99 5.28 -7.28 3.77
N ALA A 100 5.08 -6.75 4.97
CA ALA A 100 5.02 -7.52 6.22
C ALA A 100 3.75 -7.18 6.99
N GLY A 101 3.29 -8.12 7.84
CA GLY A 101 2.07 -7.98 8.64
C GLY A 101 0.75 -8.20 7.88
N ALA A 102 0.81 -8.40 6.56
CA ALA A 102 -0.31 -8.77 5.71
C ALA A 102 0.16 -9.68 4.56
N LYS A 103 -0.77 -10.37 3.92
CA LYS A 103 -0.53 -11.18 2.72
C LYS A 103 -0.78 -10.37 1.46
N LEU A 104 0.21 -10.34 0.58
CA LEU A 104 0.11 -9.68 -0.72
C LEU A 104 -0.97 -10.36 -1.58
N GLN A 105 -1.93 -9.58 -2.06
CA GLN A 105 -3.03 -10.07 -2.91
C GLN A 105 -2.86 -9.64 -4.36
N GLU A 106 -2.64 -8.35 -4.57
CA GLU A 106 -2.62 -7.72 -5.88
C GLU A 106 -1.56 -6.61 -5.96
N VAL A 107 -1.11 -6.33 -7.17
CA VAL A 107 -0.16 -5.26 -7.48
C VAL A 107 -0.62 -4.49 -8.69
N GLU A 108 -0.61 -3.16 -8.57
CA GLU A 108 -0.72 -2.23 -9.70
C GLU A 108 0.65 -1.57 -9.90
N ALA A 109 1.21 -1.67 -11.10
CA ALA A 109 2.47 -1.01 -11.45
C ALA A 109 2.27 -0.15 -12.69
N ILE A 110 2.59 1.14 -12.57
CA ILE A 110 2.41 2.14 -13.62
C ILE A 110 3.78 2.72 -13.97
N GLY A 111 4.13 2.66 -15.25
CA GLY A 111 5.37 3.15 -15.82
C GLY A 111 5.31 4.62 -16.24
N GLY A 112 6.20 4.98 -17.16
CA GLY A 112 6.19 6.30 -17.79
C GLY A 112 4.89 6.57 -18.55
N GLN A 113 4.52 7.86 -18.67
CA GLN A 113 3.30 8.30 -19.37
C GLN A 113 1.99 7.72 -18.79
N GLU A 114 1.99 7.29 -17.53
CA GLU A 114 0.81 6.75 -16.83
C GLU A 114 0.22 5.46 -17.40
N HIS A 115 0.97 4.73 -18.22
CA HIS A 115 0.56 3.41 -18.72
C HIS A 115 0.92 2.30 -17.71
N PRO A 116 0.09 1.26 -17.57
CA PRO A 116 0.46 0.06 -16.84
C PRO A 116 1.77 -0.56 -17.36
N LEU A 117 2.59 -1.10 -16.46
CA LEU A 117 3.72 -1.94 -16.87
C LEU A 117 3.21 -3.26 -17.44
N GLU A 118 3.92 -3.77 -18.45
CA GLU A 118 3.60 -5.09 -18.98
C GLU A 118 3.85 -6.16 -17.90
N PRO A 119 3.00 -7.20 -17.80
CA PRO A 119 3.16 -8.24 -16.79
C PRO A 119 4.52 -8.94 -16.80
N GLU A 120 5.22 -8.98 -17.94
CA GLU A 120 6.54 -9.59 -18.06
C GLU A 120 7.66 -8.74 -17.43
N GLU A 121 7.42 -7.46 -17.18
CA GLU A 121 8.40 -6.52 -16.64
C GLU A 121 8.64 -6.71 -15.13
N TYR A 122 7.79 -7.45 -14.43
CA TYR A 122 7.91 -7.67 -12.99
C TYR A 122 7.42 -9.05 -12.55
N VAL A 123 7.78 -9.43 -11.34
CA VAL A 123 7.41 -10.71 -10.73
C VAL A 123 6.72 -10.45 -9.40
N VAL A 124 5.49 -10.95 -9.26
CA VAL A 124 4.73 -10.93 -8.01
C VAL A 124 4.90 -12.28 -7.31
N SER A 125 5.47 -12.27 -6.11
CA SER A 125 5.71 -13.47 -5.30
C SER A 125 4.89 -13.43 -4.03
N LYS A 126 3.66 -13.99 -4.07
CA LYS A 126 2.76 -14.12 -2.90
C LYS A 126 3.41 -14.91 -1.76
N ARG A 127 4.22 -15.93 -2.07
CA ARG A 127 4.97 -16.73 -1.07
C ARG A 127 5.94 -15.89 -0.24
N HIS A 128 6.55 -14.89 -0.85
CA HIS A 128 7.56 -14.05 -0.20
C HIS A 128 7.03 -12.64 0.13
N ASN A 129 5.73 -12.39 -0.07
CA ASN A 129 5.09 -11.08 0.06
C ASN A 129 5.89 -9.94 -0.59
N GLU A 130 6.34 -10.15 -1.83
CA GLU A 130 7.11 -9.15 -2.55
C GLU A 130 6.77 -9.07 -4.04
N VAL A 131 6.98 -7.90 -4.60
CA VAL A 131 7.03 -7.66 -6.05
C VAL A 131 8.37 -7.05 -6.42
N HIS A 132 8.95 -7.41 -7.55
CA HIS A 132 10.18 -6.80 -8.05
C HIS A 132 10.25 -6.78 -9.57
N SER A 133 10.98 -5.79 -10.11
CA SER A 133 11.30 -5.70 -11.53
C SER A 133 12.06 -6.92 -12.00
N LYS A 134 11.73 -7.41 -13.20
CA LYS A 134 12.48 -8.48 -13.86
C LYS A 134 13.70 -7.89 -14.57
N LYS A 135 14.87 -8.41 -14.21
CA LYS A 135 16.15 -7.98 -14.79
C LYS A 135 16.11 -8.13 -16.32
N ASP A 136 16.66 -7.14 -17.02
CA ASP A 136 16.82 -7.09 -18.48
C ASP A 136 15.49 -7.07 -19.28
N ILE A 137 14.33 -7.11 -18.63
CA ILE A 137 13.00 -7.02 -19.26
C ILE A 137 12.29 -5.72 -18.87
N PHE A 138 12.43 -5.29 -17.61
CA PHE A 138 11.86 -4.03 -17.13
C PHE A 138 12.41 -2.84 -17.92
N LYS A 139 11.51 -2.05 -18.52
CA LYS A 139 11.84 -0.90 -19.37
C LYS A 139 12.32 0.34 -18.60
N SER A 140 12.60 0.17 -17.30
CA SER A 140 13.25 1.18 -16.45
C SER A 140 12.43 2.44 -16.18
N THR A 141 11.11 2.41 -16.43
CA THR A 141 10.20 3.51 -16.12
C THR A 141 9.24 3.12 -15.01
N LEU A 142 9.09 3.96 -14.00
CA LEU A 142 8.14 3.77 -12.91
C LEU A 142 7.59 5.14 -12.50
N LYS A 143 6.28 5.23 -12.30
CA LYS A 143 5.58 6.41 -11.80
C LYS A 143 4.82 6.09 -10.52
N ARG A 144 4.20 4.90 -10.45
CA ARG A 144 3.45 4.43 -9.29
C ARG A 144 3.56 2.91 -9.15
N LEU A 145 3.70 2.43 -7.93
CA LEU A 145 3.62 1.03 -7.57
C LEU A 145 2.71 0.91 -6.35
N THR A 146 1.58 0.25 -6.48
CA THR A 146 0.65 -0.03 -5.39
C THR A 146 0.61 -1.53 -5.13
N VAL A 147 0.76 -1.93 -3.87
CA VAL A 147 0.46 -3.29 -3.41
C VAL A 147 -0.79 -3.27 -2.55
N TYR A 148 -1.67 -4.23 -2.79
CA TYR A 148 -2.84 -4.49 -1.97
C TYR A 148 -2.61 -5.77 -1.17
N ALA A 149 -2.90 -5.72 0.12
CA ALA A 149 -2.64 -6.81 1.03
C ALA A 149 -3.76 -6.95 2.06
N GLU A 150 -3.97 -8.16 2.55
CA GLU A 150 -5.00 -8.45 3.56
C GLU A 150 -4.37 -9.13 4.76
N GLN A 151 -4.91 -8.86 5.95
CA GLN A 151 -4.49 -9.59 7.14
C GLN A 151 -4.88 -11.07 7.02
N HIS A 152 -4.09 -11.95 7.64
CA HIS A 152 -4.49 -13.35 7.76
C HIS A 152 -5.77 -13.38 8.62
N LYS A 153 -6.91 -13.78 8.04
CA LYS A 153 -8.02 -14.26 8.86
C LYS A 153 -7.56 -15.57 9.48
N ASN A 154 -7.05 -15.50 10.70
CA ASN A 154 -7.07 -16.67 11.57
C ASN A 154 -8.52 -16.81 12.02
N GLU A 155 -9.26 -17.71 11.37
CA GLU A 155 -10.44 -18.27 12.01
C GLU A 155 -9.91 -19.14 13.16
N LEU A 156 -10.14 -18.65 14.38
CA LEU A 156 -9.91 -19.37 15.62
C LEU A 156 -11.06 -20.36 15.85
#